data_AF-A0A520N6J5-F1
#
_entry.id   AF-A0A520N6J5-F1
#
_cell.length_a   1.000
_cell.length_b   1.000
_cell.length_c   1.000
_cell.angle_alpha   90.00
_cell.angle_beta   90.00
_cell.angle_gamma   90.00
#
_symmetry.space_group_name_H-M   'P 1'
#
loop_
_entity.id
_entity.type
_entity.pdbx_description
1 polymer ?
#
loop_
_entity_poly.entity_id
_entity_poly.type
_entity_poly.pdbx_seq_one_letter_code
_entity_poly.pdbx_strand_id
1 'polypeptide(L)' 'MKATITKLPLTHMERIGIIGDVHAEHRRLETALRVLKDEQVDVVLCTGDLADGRGDLDA' A
#
# COMPACT_ATOMS: atom_id res chain seq x y z
N MET A 1 -3.98 -15.74 10.30
CA MET A 1 -3.18 -14.58 9.87
C MET A 1 -2.62 -13.87 11.09
N LYS A 2 -1.30 -13.70 11.18
CA LYS A 2 -0.66 -12.93 12.25
C LYS A 2 -0.26 -11.58 11.65
N ALA A 3 -0.85 -10.48 12.13
CA ALA A 3 -0.36 -9.15 11.79
C ALA A 3 0.97 -8.93 12.52
N THR A 4 2.04 -8.71 11.77
CA THR A 4 3.34 -8.37 12.34
C THR A 4 3.40 -6.85 12.50
N ILE A 5 3.57 -6.39 13.74
CA ILE A 5 3.80 -4.96 14.02
C ILE A 5 5.29 -4.69 13.85
N THR A 6 5.66 -4.02 12.76
CA THR A 6 7.03 -3.57 12.52
C THR A 6 7.15 -2.10 12.87
N LYS A 7 8.04 -1.76 13.80
CA LYS A 7 8.37 -0.36 14.11
C LYS A 7 9.39 0.11 13.09
N LEU A 8 9.00 1.00 12.19
CA LEU A 8 9.96 1.61 11.27
C LEU A 8 10.86 2.59 12.05
N PRO A 9 12.21 2.50 11.92
CA PRO A 9 13.11 3.49 12.47
C PRO A 9 13.03 4.76 11.60
N LEU A 10 12.27 5.75 12.05
CA LEU A 10 12.02 6.97 11.27
C LEU A 10 12.82 8.12 11.87
N THR A 11 13.99 8.35 11.31
CA THR A 11 14.80 9.52 11.64
C THR A 11 14.40 10.74 10.80
N HIS A 12 13.65 10.56 9.70
CA HIS A 12 12.96 11.62 8.94
C HIS A 12 11.83 11.00 8.09
N MET A 13 10.57 11.30 8.38
CA MET A 13 9.42 11.03 7.48
C MET A 13 8.72 12.36 7.23
N GLU A 14 8.62 12.77 5.98
CA GLU A 14 7.97 14.00 5.56
C GLU A 14 6.67 13.73 4.80
N ARG A 15 6.59 12.62 4.06
CA ARG A 15 5.42 12.25 3.25
C ARG A 15 5.07 10.77 3.36
N ILE A 16 3.80 10.53 3.64
CA ILE A 16 3.22 9.19 3.76
C ILE A 16 2.17 9.03 2.66
N GLY A 17 2.30 7.98 1.85
CA GLY A 17 1.25 7.53 0.96
C GLY A 17 0.31 6.56 1.69
N ILE A 18 -1.00 6.74 1.55
CA ILE A 18 -2.00 5.84 2.13
C ILE A 18 -2.85 5.25 1.02
N ILE A 19 -2.97 3.92 1.02
CA ILE A 19 -3.88 3.15 0.18
C ILE A 19 -4.96 2.55 1.09
N GLY A 20 -6.22 2.73 0.69
CA GLY A 20 -7.37 2.12 1.33
C GLY A 20 -7.50 0.63 1.01
N ASP A 21 -8.71 0.10 1.17
CA ASP A 21 -9.07 -1.27 0.81
C ASP A 21 -8.77 -1.56 -0.68
N VAL A 22 -8.09 -2.68 -0.96
CA VAL A 22 -7.57 -2.98 -2.31
C VAL A 22 -8.48 -3.93 -3.07
N HIS A 23 -9.07 -4.92 -2.41
CA HIS A 23 -9.95 -5.91 -3.00
C HIS A 23 -9.40 -6.61 -4.25
N ALA A 24 -8.15 -7.09 -4.20
CA ALA A 24 -7.44 -7.77 -5.28
C ALA A 24 -7.36 -6.99 -6.61
N GLU A 25 -7.70 -5.69 -6.65
CA GLU A 25 -7.71 -4.86 -7.86
C GLU A 25 -6.28 -4.46 -8.27
N HIS A 26 -5.43 -5.43 -8.63
CA HIS A 26 -3.99 -5.25 -8.90
C HIS A 26 -3.70 -4.10 -9.88
N ARG A 27 -4.52 -3.90 -10.92
CA ARG A 27 -4.33 -2.80 -11.89
C ARG A 27 -4.54 -1.41 -11.27
N ARG A 28 -5.53 -1.28 -10.39
CA ARG A 28 -5.79 -0.03 -9.67
C ARG A 28 -4.69 0.21 -8.64
N LEU A 29 -4.29 -0.84 -7.94
CA LEU A 29 -3.16 -0.79 -7.01
C LEU A 29 -1.87 -0.37 -7.71
N GLU A 30 -1.54 -0.94 -8.87
CA GLU A 30 -0.37 -0.58 -9.66
C GLU A 30 -0.39 0.92 -10.03
N THR A 31 -1.54 1.42 -10.45
CA THR A 31 -1.73 2.84 -10.79
C THR A 31 -1.52 3.73 -9.57
N ALA A 32 -2.11 3.38 -8.42
CA ALA A 32 -1.96 4.13 -7.17
C ALA A 32 -0.51 4.14 -6.69
N LEU A 33 0.19 3.00 -6.73
CA LEU A 33 1.60 2.89 -6.37
C LEU A 33 2.48 3.75 -7.28
N ARG A 34 2.18 3.83 -8.58
CA ARG A 34 2.90 4.72 -9.50
C ARG A 34 2.76 6.19 -9.12
N VAL A 35 1.54 6.63 -8.81
CA VAL A 35 1.29 8.01 -8.35
C VAL A 35 2.05 8.29 -7.05
N LEU A 36 1.97 7.41 -6.04
CA LEU A 36 2.66 7.62 -4.77
C LEU A 36 4.19 7.63 -4.93
N LYS A 37 4.72 6.83 -5.85
CA LYS A 37 6.14 6.86 -6.22
C LYS A 37 6.53 8.19 -6.87
N ASP A 38 5.72 8.69 -7.79
CA ASP A 38 5.98 9.96 -8.49
C ASP A 38 5.91 11.17 -7.51
N GLU A 39 5.06 11.08 -6.48
CA GLU A 39 4.97 12.05 -5.37
C GLU A 39 6.11 11.93 -4.34
N GLN A 40 7.00 10.95 -4.51
CA GLN A 40 8.18 10.71 -3.68
C GLN A 40 7.82 10.55 -2.19
N VAL A 41 6.81 9.73 -1.89
CA VAL A 41 6.49 9.39 -0.49
C VAL A 41 7.58 8.51 0.13
N ASP A 42 7.87 8.72 1.41
CA ASP A 42 8.89 7.98 2.15
C ASP A 42 8.43 6.55 2.48
N VAL A 43 7.12 6.37 2.60
CA VAL A 43 6.47 5.09 2.91
C VAL A 43 5.10 5.03 2.25
N VAL A 44 4.67 3.81 1.94
CA VAL A 44 3.28 3.51 1.61
C VAL A 44 2.69 2.64 2.72
N LEU A 45 1.56 3.06 3.25
CA LEU A 45 0.76 2.29 4.19
C LEU A 45 -0.52 1.82 3.50
N CYS A 46 -0.87 0.55 3.69
CA CYS A 46 -2.13 -0.03 3.23
C CYS A 46 -3.01 -0.32 4.45
N THR A 47 -4.25 0.16 4.44
CA THR A 47 -5.17 -0.01 5.58
C THR A 47 -5.70 -1.44 5.71
N GLY A 48 -5.68 -2.22 4.62
CA GLY A 48 -6.05 -3.62 4.65
C GLY A 48 -6.91 -4.03 3.45
N ASP A 49 -7.77 -5.02 3.71
CA ASP A 49 -8.69 -5.62 2.74
C ASP A 49 -8.04 -5.88 1.37
N LEU A 50 -6.91 -6.58 1.42
CA LEU A 50 -6.10 -6.84 0.24
C LEU A 50 -6.83 -7.79 -0.72
N ALA A 51 -7.62 -8.72 -0.19
CA ALA A 51 -8.24 -9.84 -0.88
C ALA A 51 -9.74 -9.62 -1.16
N ASP A 52 -10.41 -10.65 -1.66
CA ASP A 52 -11.87 -10.75 -1.76
C ASP A 52 -12.56 -9.89 -2.84
N GLY A 53 -11.79 -9.27 -3.75
CA GLY A 53 -12.35 -8.67 -4.95
C GLY A 53 -12.01 -9.42 -6.24
N ARG A 54 -12.16 -8.71 -7.35
CA ARG A 54 -12.37 -9.31 -8.69
C ARG A 54 -11.08 -9.58 -9.45
N GLY A 55 -9.99 -9.00 -8.99
CA GLY A 55 -8.72 -9.09 -9.67
C GLY A 55 -7.92 -10.31 -9.22
N ASP A 56 -6.63 -10.09 -9.01
CA ASP A 56 -5.66 -11.16 -8.82
C ASP A 56 -4.64 -10.71 -7.77
N LEU A 57 -4.40 -11.55 -6.78
CA LEU A 57 -3.47 -11.29 -5.68
C LEU A 57 -2.02 -11.66 -6.04
N ASP A 58 -1.85 -12.53 -7.02
CA ASP A 58 -0.55 -13.10 -7.42
C ASP A 58 -0.06 -12.56 -8.79
N ALA A 59 -0.72 -11.52 -9.31
CA ALA A 59 -0.39 -10.87 -10.60
C ALA A 59 0.94 -10.11 -10.62
#